data_AF-A0A7C2RLQ1-F1
#
_entry.id   AF-A0A7C2RLQ1-F1
#
_cell.length_a   1.000
_cell.length_b   1.000
_cell.length_c   1.000
_cell.angle_alpha   90.00
_cell.angle_beta   90.00
_cell.angle_gamma   90.00
#
_symmetry.space_group_name_H-M   'P 1'
#
loop_
_entity.id
_entity.type
_entity.pdbx_description
1 polymer ?
#
loop_
_entity_poly.entity_id
_entity_poly.type
_entity_poly.pdbx_seq_one_letter_code
_entity_poly.pdbx_strand_id
1 'polypeptide(L)'
;MIVNLSVLFVWIILVWLGLFLVYSYDPSGITNSDSIPATWVERLYYTGYILSTLGLGNFKPTTPFFEIVTSIFSFFGFIFFTSSMTYLISVSSGVIRKRTLSRSISTLGKKPSEIAGKLKNLQPTYRDQQILSLQEQMTNHLVSHQAYPVVHFYSHQNPENCFSINFVRLDEALTILLKEDKEDISGATGKKELQLLRSTMDDLLMHMKENFSNSLPKPEGYTDFKNINEATLDQRRKLLLAMLKSEKFSWEYMT
;
A
#
# COMPACT_ATOMS: atom_id res chain seq x y z
N MET A 1 5.79 1.60 -8.30
CA MET A 1 5.85 3.07 -8.27
C MET A 1 5.55 3.62 -9.66
N ILE A 2 6.18 3.06 -10.71
CA ILE A 2 5.90 3.38 -12.13
C ILE A 2 4.39 3.34 -12.43
N VAL A 3 3.68 2.28 -12.02
CA VAL A 3 2.22 2.17 -12.27
C VAL A 3 1.43 3.36 -11.72
N ASN A 4 1.68 3.77 -10.46
CA ASN A 4 0.99 4.92 -9.87
C ASN A 4 1.32 6.23 -10.59
N LEU A 5 2.58 6.42 -11.00
CA LEU A 5 2.99 7.57 -11.81
C LEU A 5 2.29 7.59 -13.17
N SER A 6 2.17 6.43 -13.83
CA SER A 6 1.46 6.29 -15.10
C SER A 6 -0.02 6.64 -14.96
N VAL A 7 -0.68 6.15 -13.91
CA VAL A 7 -2.09 6.49 -13.63
C VAL A 7 -2.25 7.99 -13.44
N LEU A 8 -1.41 8.64 -12.61
CA LEU A 8 -1.48 10.09 -12.41
C LEU A 8 -1.21 10.86 -13.70
N PHE A 9 -0.25 10.42 -14.51
CA PHE A 9 0.05 11.04 -15.81
C PHE A 9 -1.15 10.98 -16.75
N VAL A 10 -1.85 9.84 -16.82
CA VAL A 10 -3.09 9.71 -17.60
C VAL A 10 -4.16 10.67 -17.10
N TRP A 11 -4.34 10.80 -15.78
CA TRP A 11 -5.30 11.76 -15.22
C TRP A 11 -4.97 13.21 -15.57
N ILE A 12 -3.68 13.60 -15.51
CA ILE A 12 -3.24 14.94 -15.91
C ILE A 12 -3.60 15.20 -17.38
N ILE A 13 -3.33 14.24 -18.27
CA ILE A 13 -3.68 14.36 -19.70
C ILE A 13 -5.19 14.47 -19.89
N LEU A 14 -5.99 13.67 -19.18
CA LEU A 14 -7.45 13.72 -19.30
C LEU A 14 -8.03 15.07 -18.86
N VAL A 15 -7.55 15.61 -17.74
CA VAL A 15 -7.97 16.94 -17.27
C VAL A 15 -7.53 18.03 -18.23
N TRP A 16 -6.29 17.97 -18.72
CA TRP A 16 -5.76 18.93 -19.68
C TRP A 16 -6.55 18.91 -20.99
N LEU A 17 -6.83 17.72 -21.54
CA LEU A 17 -7.65 17.56 -22.73
C LEU A 17 -9.10 17.99 -22.49
N GLY A 18 -9.66 17.72 -21.31
CA GLY A 18 -10.99 18.19 -20.93
C GLY A 18 -11.09 19.70 -20.97
N LEU A 19 -10.12 20.41 -20.38
CA LEU A 19 -10.07 21.87 -20.44
C LEU A 19 -9.85 22.38 -21.87
N PHE A 20 -8.96 21.74 -22.62
CA PHE A 20 -8.74 22.05 -24.04
C PHE A 20 -10.02 21.94 -24.88
N LEU A 21 -10.85 20.93 -24.63
CA LEU A 21 -12.14 20.75 -25.31
C LEU A 21 -13.13 21.85 -24.94
N VAL A 22 -13.18 22.28 -23.68
CA VAL A 22 -14.03 23.39 -23.22
C VAL A 22 -13.72 24.68 -23.99
N TYR A 23 -12.44 25.02 -24.15
CA TYR A 23 -12.04 26.20 -24.92
C TYR A 23 -12.04 25.98 -26.44
N SER A 24 -12.16 24.74 -26.90
CA SER A 24 -12.32 24.44 -28.32
C SER A 24 -13.77 24.51 -28.79
N TYR A 25 -14.72 24.37 -27.87
CA TYR A 25 -16.13 24.60 -28.13
C TYR A 25 -16.42 26.05 -28.54
N ASP A 26 -15.80 27.02 -27.89
CA ASP A 26 -15.89 28.44 -28.26
C ASP A 26 -14.49 29.05 -28.44
N PRO A 27 -13.97 29.06 -29.68
CA PRO A 27 -12.65 29.64 -29.99
C PRO A 27 -12.54 31.13 -29.69
N SER A 28 -13.67 31.86 -29.57
CA SER A 28 -13.68 33.28 -29.23
C SER A 28 -13.56 33.53 -27.72
N GLY A 29 -13.59 32.47 -26.91
CA GLY A 29 -13.47 32.52 -25.45
C GLY A 29 -12.09 32.94 -24.94
N ILE A 30 -11.05 32.90 -25.79
CA ILE A 30 -9.68 33.34 -25.46
C ILE A 30 -9.11 34.16 -26.62
N THR A 31 -8.52 35.31 -26.29
CA THR A 31 -7.78 36.13 -27.25
C THR A 31 -6.36 36.42 -26.80
N ASN A 32 -5.47 36.63 -27.76
CA ASN A 32 -4.15 37.19 -27.53
C ASN A 32 -4.24 38.71 -27.24
N SER A 33 -3.11 39.35 -26.93
CA SER A 33 -2.98 40.79 -26.66
C SER A 33 -3.51 41.67 -27.80
N ASP A 34 -3.45 41.17 -29.04
CA ASP A 34 -3.96 41.86 -30.23
C ASP A 34 -5.47 41.60 -30.49
N SER A 35 -6.19 41.03 -29.51
CA SER A 35 -7.62 40.65 -29.61
C SER A 35 -7.93 39.61 -30.70
N ILE A 36 -6.91 38.87 -31.15
CA ILE A 36 -7.06 37.79 -32.13
C ILE A 36 -7.45 36.50 -31.39
N PRO A 37 -8.52 35.79 -31.84
CA PRO A 37 -8.90 34.50 -31.27
C PRO A 37 -7.78 33.47 -31.34
N ALA A 38 -7.62 32.68 -30.27
CA ALA A 38 -6.54 31.71 -30.16
C ALA A 38 -6.70 30.53 -31.16
N THR A 39 -5.61 30.21 -31.85
CA THR A 39 -5.49 28.99 -32.66
C THR A 39 -5.59 27.73 -31.78
N TRP A 40 -5.78 26.56 -32.41
CA TRP A 40 -5.89 25.30 -31.69
C TRP A 40 -4.63 24.97 -30.87
N VAL A 41 -3.43 25.30 -31.37
CA VAL A 41 -2.17 25.12 -30.64
C VAL A 41 -2.09 26.07 -29.44
N GLU A 42 -2.50 27.32 -29.63
CA GLU A 42 -2.49 28.33 -28.56
C GLU A 42 -3.50 28.01 -27.46
N ARG A 43 -4.65 27.42 -27.79
CA ARG A 43 -5.62 26.89 -26.82
C ARG A 43 -5.03 25.72 -26.02
N LEU A 44 -4.35 24.79 -26.69
CA LEU A 44 -3.69 23.67 -26.00
C LEU A 44 -2.60 24.18 -25.06
N TYR A 45 -1.80 25.14 -25.52
CA TYR A 45 -0.80 25.83 -24.73
C TYR A 45 -1.43 26.53 -23.51
N TYR A 46 -2.43 27.38 -23.73
CA TYR A 46 -3.13 28.11 -22.67
C TYR A 46 -3.77 27.19 -21.61
N THR A 47 -4.38 26.08 -22.02
CA THR A 47 -5.03 25.18 -21.06
C THR A 47 -4.03 24.42 -20.19
N GLY A 48 -2.89 24.00 -20.74
CA GLY A 48 -1.82 23.38 -19.95
C GLY A 48 -1.16 24.40 -19.02
N TYR A 49 -1.08 25.63 -19.50
CA TYR A 49 -0.59 26.79 -18.78
C TYR A 49 -1.44 27.14 -17.55
N ILE A 50 -2.76 27.13 -17.69
CA ILE A 50 -3.72 27.35 -16.60
C ILE A 50 -3.69 26.18 -15.60
N LEU A 51 -3.71 24.95 -16.10
CA LEU A 51 -3.68 23.76 -15.24
C LEU A 51 -2.40 23.66 -14.41
N SER A 52 -1.26 24.07 -14.98
CA SER A 52 0.04 24.14 -14.28
C SER A 52 0.19 25.36 -13.37
N THR A 53 -0.82 26.23 -13.26
CA THR A 53 -0.88 27.41 -12.37
C THR A 53 0.15 28.50 -12.65
N LEU A 54 0.77 28.53 -13.84
CA LEU A 54 1.89 29.42 -14.09
C LEU A 54 1.49 30.92 -14.23
N GLY A 55 0.30 31.25 -14.79
CA GLY A 55 -0.22 32.65 -14.92
C GLY A 55 0.49 33.79 -15.73
N LEU A 56 0.97 33.64 -16.98
CA LEU A 56 1.89 34.52 -17.75
C LEU A 56 1.12 35.68 -18.38
N GLY A 57 -0.19 35.51 -18.59
CA GLY A 57 -1.09 36.56 -19.06
C GLY A 57 -1.05 36.86 -20.55
N ASN A 58 -0.34 36.06 -21.37
CA ASN A 58 -0.27 36.26 -22.82
C ASN A 58 -1.63 36.08 -23.52
N PHE A 59 -2.48 35.24 -22.94
CA PHE A 59 -3.84 34.98 -23.40
C PHE A 59 -4.81 35.31 -22.29
N LYS A 60 -5.92 35.95 -22.65
CA LYS A 60 -6.94 36.39 -21.70
C LYS A 60 -8.31 35.84 -22.08
N PRO A 61 -9.10 35.40 -21.10
CA PRO A 61 -10.52 35.10 -21.32
C PRO A 61 -11.25 36.36 -21.80
N THR A 62 -12.19 36.19 -22.72
CA THR A 62 -12.98 37.31 -23.25
C THR A 62 -14.30 37.53 -22.54
N THR A 63 -14.85 36.50 -21.89
CA THR A 63 -16.15 36.55 -21.20
C THR A 63 -16.01 36.21 -19.71
N PRO A 64 -16.89 36.77 -18.85
CA PRO A 64 -16.90 36.44 -17.42
C PRO A 64 -17.06 34.94 -17.14
N PHE A 65 -17.75 34.21 -18.03
CA PHE A 65 -17.87 32.76 -17.94
C PHE A 65 -16.50 32.08 -18.04
N PHE A 66 -15.71 32.42 -19.06
CA PHE A 66 -14.37 31.86 -19.24
C PHE A 66 -13.38 32.31 -18.16
N GLU A 67 -13.53 33.51 -17.61
CA GLU A 67 -12.73 33.95 -16.44
C GLU A 67 -12.98 33.06 -15.21
N ILE A 68 -14.24 32.75 -14.91
CA ILE A 68 -14.62 31.88 -13.80
C ILE A 68 -14.10 30.45 -14.04
N VAL A 69 -14.28 29.91 -15.25
CA VAL A 69 -13.76 28.58 -15.62
C VAL A 69 -12.25 28.53 -15.44
N THR A 70 -11.52 29.54 -15.95
CA THR A 70 -10.07 29.65 -15.80
C THR A 70 -9.65 29.61 -14.33
N SER A 71 -10.36 30.38 -13.49
CA SER A 71 -10.07 30.48 -12.06
C SER A 71 -10.31 29.16 -11.33
N ILE A 72 -11.43 28.49 -11.61
CA ILE A 72 -11.77 27.19 -11.04
C ILE A 72 -10.73 26.14 -11.45
N PHE A 73 -10.37 26.07 -12.73
CA PHE A 73 -9.39 25.09 -13.21
C PHE A 73 -7.96 25.37 -12.73
N SER A 74 -7.59 26.64 -12.52
CA SER A 74 -6.30 27.00 -11.89
C SER A 74 -6.26 26.48 -10.45
N PHE A 75 -7.32 26.72 -9.67
CA PHE A 75 -7.41 26.26 -8.28
C PHE A 75 -7.48 24.73 -8.19
N PHE A 76 -8.23 24.10 -9.11
CA PHE A 76 -8.29 22.65 -9.24
C PHE A 76 -6.92 22.06 -9.56
N GLY A 77 -6.19 22.63 -10.52
CA GLY A 77 -4.84 22.19 -10.88
C GLY A 77 -3.90 22.20 -9.67
N PHE A 78 -3.92 23.30 -8.89
CA PHE A 78 -3.17 23.39 -7.63
C PHE A 78 -3.51 22.25 -6.66
N ILE A 79 -4.80 22.09 -6.30
CA ILE A 79 -5.25 21.02 -5.39
C ILE A 79 -4.85 19.65 -5.92
N PHE A 80 -5.08 19.41 -7.21
CA PHE A 80 -4.81 18.13 -7.86
C PHE A 80 -3.33 17.78 -7.79
N PHE A 81 -2.43 18.70 -8.15
CA PHE A 81 -0.98 18.46 -8.10
C PHE A 81 -0.49 18.27 -6.65
N THR A 82 -0.94 19.11 -5.72
CA THR A 82 -0.57 19.00 -4.30
C THR A 82 -1.04 17.66 -3.73
N SER A 83 -2.33 17.33 -3.86
CA SER A 83 -2.88 16.07 -3.35
C SER A 83 -2.25 14.85 -4.02
N SER A 84 -1.97 14.89 -5.33
CA SER A 84 -1.28 13.81 -6.05
C SER A 84 0.13 13.56 -5.51
N MET A 85 0.90 14.63 -5.28
CA MET A 85 2.23 14.52 -4.70
C MET A 85 2.18 13.98 -3.25
N THR A 86 1.26 14.50 -2.43
CA THR A 86 1.04 14.00 -1.06
C THR A 86 0.67 12.52 -1.07
N TYR A 87 -0.21 12.08 -1.96
CA TYR A 87 -0.58 10.67 -2.11
C TYR A 87 0.63 9.80 -2.47
N LEU A 88 1.47 10.23 -3.42
CA LEU A 88 2.69 9.49 -3.79
C LEU A 88 3.65 9.34 -2.61
N ILE A 89 3.83 10.39 -1.81
CA ILE A 89 4.67 10.36 -0.60
C ILE A 89 4.10 9.36 0.41
N SER A 90 2.78 9.42 0.68
CA SER A 90 2.12 8.52 1.62
C SER A 90 2.20 7.05 1.20
N VAL A 91 1.95 6.75 -0.08
CA VAL A 91 2.09 5.39 -0.63
C VAL A 91 3.53 4.91 -0.56
N SER A 92 4.51 5.77 -0.90
CA SER A 92 5.93 5.44 -0.78
C SER A 92 6.31 5.08 0.66
N SER A 93 5.84 5.88 1.63
CA SER A 93 6.04 5.60 3.06
C SER A 93 5.41 4.26 3.47
N GLY A 94 4.19 3.96 3.01
CA GLY A 94 3.54 2.66 3.25
C GLY A 94 4.32 1.48 2.68
N VAL A 95 4.87 1.61 1.47
CA VAL A 95 5.73 0.58 0.85
C VAL A 95 7.04 0.42 1.62
N ILE A 96 7.66 1.52 2.07
CA ILE A 96 8.87 1.48 2.89
C ILE A 96 8.60 0.74 4.20
N ARG A 97 7.49 1.04 4.90
CA ARG A 97 7.09 0.34 6.13
C ARG A 97 6.92 -1.17 5.92
N LYS A 98 6.23 -1.58 4.84
CA LYS A 98 6.08 -3.00 4.43
C LYS A 98 7.45 -3.67 4.27
N ARG A 99 8.39 -3.02 3.59
CA ARG A 99 9.76 -3.53 3.37
C ARG A 99 10.55 -3.60 4.67
N THR A 100 10.47 -2.58 5.51
CA THR A 100 11.15 -2.56 6.82
C THR A 100 10.69 -3.73 7.68
N LEU A 101 9.37 -3.96 7.79
CA LEU A 101 8.81 -5.09 8.52
C LEU A 101 9.28 -6.44 7.94
N SER A 102 9.24 -6.61 6.61
CA SER A 102 9.74 -7.82 5.95
C SER A 102 11.21 -8.10 6.31
N ARG A 103 12.06 -7.07 6.28
CA ARG A 103 13.48 -7.19 6.63
C ARG A 103 13.70 -7.43 8.12
N SER A 104 12.93 -6.78 8.99
CA SER A 104 12.96 -7.01 10.43
C SER A 104 12.61 -8.45 10.80
N ILE A 105 11.72 -9.09 10.04
CA ILE A 105 11.43 -10.52 10.21
C ILE A 105 12.54 -11.39 9.61
N SER A 106 13.03 -11.07 8.41
CA SER A 106 14.05 -11.87 7.74
C SER A 106 15.40 -11.89 8.49
N THR A 107 15.71 -10.86 9.28
CA THR A 107 16.90 -10.83 10.15
C THR A 107 16.79 -11.78 11.35
N LEU A 108 15.59 -12.22 11.72
CA LEU A 108 15.40 -13.23 12.76
C LEU A 108 15.76 -14.63 12.26
N GLY A 109 15.58 -14.90 10.97
CA GLY A 109 15.93 -16.17 10.36
C GLY A 109 15.27 -16.36 9.00
N LYS A 110 15.76 -17.32 8.24
CA LYS A 110 15.17 -17.69 6.93
C LYS A 110 14.20 -18.86 7.05
N LYS A 111 14.22 -19.57 8.18
CA LYS A 111 13.32 -20.69 8.47
C LYS A 111 12.49 -20.42 9.72
N PRO A 112 11.24 -20.94 9.80
CA PRO A 112 10.41 -20.78 10.99
C PRO A 112 11.08 -21.28 12.28
N SER A 113 11.81 -22.40 12.21
CA SER A 113 12.54 -22.96 13.35
C SER A 113 13.73 -22.09 13.79
N GLU A 114 14.43 -21.44 12.87
CA GLU A 114 15.50 -20.50 13.17
C GLU A 114 14.95 -19.26 13.88
N ILE A 115 13.83 -18.71 13.39
CA ILE A 115 13.15 -17.56 14.01
C ILE A 115 12.71 -17.92 15.43
N ALA A 116 12.04 -19.06 15.60
CA ALA A 116 11.60 -19.55 16.91
C ALA A 116 12.78 -19.75 17.87
N GLY A 117 13.84 -20.44 17.41
CA GLY A 117 15.04 -20.66 18.21
C GLY A 117 15.76 -19.37 18.60
N LYS A 118 15.86 -18.40 17.68
CA LYS A 118 16.49 -17.10 17.95
C LYS A 118 15.69 -16.29 18.95
N LEU A 119 14.36 -16.22 18.80
CA LEU A 119 13.48 -15.54 19.76
C LEU A 119 13.52 -16.20 21.15
N LYS A 120 13.63 -17.53 21.21
CA LYS A 120 13.75 -18.27 22.47
C LYS A 120 15.08 -18.01 23.18
N ASN A 121 16.18 -17.95 22.43
CA ASN A 121 17.53 -17.78 22.97
C ASN A 121 17.87 -16.33 23.34
N LEU A 122 17.03 -15.36 22.97
CA LEU A 122 17.20 -13.96 23.41
C LEU A 122 16.93 -13.83 24.91
N GLN A 123 17.61 -12.89 25.56
CA GLN A 123 17.27 -12.56 26.95
C GLN A 123 15.82 -12.07 27.02
N PRO A 124 15.07 -12.37 28.10
CA PRO A 124 13.64 -12.07 28.19
C PRO A 124 13.30 -10.62 27.84
N THR A 125 14.02 -9.64 28.41
CA THR A 125 13.79 -8.21 28.15
C THR A 125 13.96 -7.85 26.67
N TYR A 126 15.02 -8.34 26.01
CA TYR A 126 15.26 -8.06 24.60
C TYR A 126 14.26 -8.78 23.69
N ARG A 127 13.85 -9.99 24.06
CA ARG A 127 12.81 -10.73 23.35
C ARG A 127 11.49 -9.97 23.39
N ASP A 128 11.07 -9.54 24.57
CA ASP A 128 9.79 -8.86 24.75
C ASP A 128 9.78 -7.51 24.02
N GLN A 129 10.89 -6.75 24.05
CA GLN A 129 11.09 -5.56 23.22
C GLN A 129 11.01 -5.84 21.72
N GLN A 130 11.64 -6.93 21.25
CA GLN A 130 11.61 -7.33 19.85
C GLN A 130 10.18 -7.71 19.41
N ILE A 131 9.42 -8.42 20.25
CA ILE A 131 8.03 -8.78 19.99
C ILE A 131 7.15 -7.53 19.93
N LEU A 132 7.28 -6.62 20.89
CA LEU A 132 6.55 -5.35 20.91
C LEU A 132 6.86 -4.50 19.68
N SER A 133 8.13 -4.42 19.26
CA SER A 133 8.52 -3.71 18.04
C SER A 133 7.90 -4.33 16.79
N LEU A 134 7.89 -5.65 16.67
CA LEU A 134 7.22 -6.35 15.57
C LEU A 134 5.72 -6.11 15.57
N GLN A 135 5.09 -6.11 16.75
CA GLN A 135 3.67 -5.83 16.89
C GLN A 135 3.35 -4.41 16.42
N GLU A 136 4.11 -3.41 16.85
CA GLU A 136 3.93 -2.01 16.43
C GLU A 136 4.12 -1.86 14.91
N GLN A 137 5.15 -2.49 14.35
CA GLN A 137 5.38 -2.48 12.90
C GLN A 137 4.23 -3.16 12.13
N MET A 138 3.70 -4.28 12.64
CA MET A 138 2.57 -5.00 12.06
C MET A 138 1.30 -4.15 12.08
N THR A 139 0.97 -3.53 13.22
CA THR A 139 -0.17 -2.62 13.36
C THR A 139 -0.04 -1.43 12.42
N ASN A 140 1.15 -0.80 12.37
CA ASN A 140 1.41 0.29 11.44
C ASN A 140 1.25 -0.15 9.98
N HIS A 141 1.64 -1.37 9.64
CA HIS A 141 1.43 -1.93 8.31
C HIS A 141 -0.06 -2.15 8.01
N LEU A 142 -0.82 -2.73 8.94
CA LEU A 142 -2.27 -2.91 8.84
C LEU A 142 -3.01 -1.59 8.59
N VAL A 143 -2.76 -0.57 9.42
CA VAL A 143 -3.40 0.75 9.26
C VAL A 143 -2.98 1.41 7.95
N SER A 144 -1.69 1.31 7.58
CA SER A 144 -1.22 1.83 6.29
C SER A 144 -1.86 1.12 5.10
N HIS A 145 -2.13 -0.19 5.22
CA HIS A 145 -2.79 -0.99 4.19
C HIS A 145 -4.27 -0.64 4.04
N GLN A 146 -4.96 -0.38 5.16
CA GLN A 146 -6.34 0.12 5.17
C GLN A 146 -6.45 1.49 4.49
N ALA A 147 -5.52 2.40 4.78
CA ALA A 147 -5.50 3.74 4.18
C ALA A 147 -5.08 3.72 2.70
N TYR A 148 -4.15 2.83 2.32
CA TYR A 148 -3.57 2.74 0.98
C TYR A 148 -3.56 1.29 0.46
N PRO A 149 -4.72 0.74 0.04
CA PRO A 149 -4.84 -0.64 -0.45
C PRO A 149 -3.87 -0.99 -1.61
N VAL A 150 -3.46 0.01 -2.38
CA VAL A 150 -2.51 -0.15 -3.50
C VAL A 150 -1.17 -0.73 -3.07
N VAL A 151 -0.78 -0.58 -1.79
CA VAL A 151 0.47 -1.13 -1.22
C VAL A 151 0.48 -2.67 -1.26
N HIS A 152 -0.70 -3.32 -1.29
CA HIS A 152 -0.83 -4.76 -1.43
C HIS A 152 -0.03 -5.29 -2.63
N PHE A 153 -0.21 -4.68 -3.80
CA PHE A 153 0.37 -5.10 -5.09
C PHE A 153 1.87 -4.83 -5.22
N TYR A 154 2.49 -4.15 -4.25
CA TYR A 154 3.93 -3.98 -4.21
C TYR A 154 4.60 -5.22 -3.62
N SER A 155 4.87 -6.21 -4.47
CA SER A 155 5.65 -7.40 -4.12
C SER A 155 7.12 -7.28 -4.56
N HIS A 156 8.01 -8.06 -3.93
CA HIS A 156 9.42 -8.19 -4.32
C HIS A 156 9.70 -9.63 -4.72
N GLN A 157 10.48 -9.80 -5.80
CA GLN A 157 10.91 -11.12 -6.26
C GLN A 157 11.91 -11.78 -5.29
N ASN A 158 12.65 -10.99 -4.52
CA ASN A 158 13.59 -11.52 -3.53
C ASN A 158 12.83 -11.99 -2.27
N PRO A 159 12.92 -13.28 -1.89
CA PRO A 159 12.25 -13.84 -0.71
C PRO A 159 12.50 -13.08 0.60
N GLU A 160 13.68 -12.49 0.78
CA GLU A 160 14.02 -11.76 2.03
C GLU A 160 13.30 -10.41 2.13
N ASN A 161 12.91 -9.83 1.00
CA ASN A 161 12.19 -8.55 0.93
C ASN A 161 10.69 -8.74 0.66
N CYS A 162 10.24 -9.99 0.48
CA CYS A 162 8.83 -10.32 0.29
C CYS A 162 8.13 -10.39 1.65
N PHE A 163 7.19 -9.47 1.85
CA PHE A 163 6.39 -9.44 3.08
C PHE A 163 5.63 -10.74 3.30
N SER A 164 4.96 -11.26 2.27
CA SER A 164 4.12 -12.46 2.39
C SER A 164 4.91 -13.67 2.88
N ILE A 165 6.11 -13.92 2.34
CA ILE A 165 6.97 -15.03 2.82
C ILE A 165 7.38 -14.83 4.29
N ASN A 166 7.89 -13.65 4.63
CA ASN A 166 8.37 -13.40 5.98
C ASN A 166 7.22 -13.41 6.99
N PHE A 167 6.04 -12.93 6.60
CA PHE A 167 4.82 -13.02 7.39
C PHE A 167 4.45 -14.49 7.68
N VAL A 168 4.43 -15.38 6.68
CA VAL A 168 4.17 -16.82 6.90
C VAL A 168 5.26 -17.46 7.78
N ARG A 169 6.54 -17.12 7.58
CA ARG A 169 7.64 -17.64 8.41
C ARG A 169 7.50 -17.25 9.87
N LEU A 170 7.16 -15.99 10.14
CA LEU A 170 6.88 -15.52 11.50
C LEU A 170 5.65 -16.23 12.08
N ASP A 171 4.62 -16.44 11.27
CA ASP A 171 3.38 -17.09 11.70
C ASP A 171 3.61 -18.55 12.15
N GLU A 172 4.39 -19.30 11.37
CA GLU A 172 4.80 -20.65 11.71
C GLU A 172 5.74 -20.66 12.92
N ALA A 173 6.65 -19.69 13.04
CA ALA A 173 7.53 -19.56 14.20
C ALA A 173 6.75 -19.31 15.50
N LEU A 174 5.74 -18.43 15.47
CA LEU A 174 4.84 -18.20 16.60
C LEU A 174 4.04 -19.46 16.94
N THR A 175 3.61 -20.21 15.92
CA THR A 175 2.90 -21.47 16.12
C THR A 175 3.78 -22.53 16.83
N ILE A 176 5.07 -22.58 16.51
CA ILE A 176 6.04 -23.46 17.21
C ILE A 176 6.20 -23.00 18.67
N LEU A 177 6.44 -21.71 18.89
CA LEU A 177 6.64 -21.14 20.23
C LEU A 177 5.41 -21.29 21.13
N LEU A 178 4.20 -21.09 20.60
CA LEU A 178 2.95 -21.21 21.37
C LEU A 178 2.58 -22.67 21.67
N LYS A 179 3.06 -23.63 20.87
CA LYS A 179 2.85 -25.08 21.09
C LYS A 179 3.87 -25.71 22.03
N GLU A 180 5.07 -25.14 22.15
CA GLU A 180 6.05 -25.58 23.13
C GLU A 180 5.55 -25.23 24.55
N ASP A 181 4.70 -26.09 25.10
CA ASP A 181 4.06 -25.95 26.42
C ASP A 181 5.00 -26.29 27.59
N LYS A 182 6.32 -26.33 27.33
CA LYS A 182 7.32 -26.56 28.38
C LYS A 182 7.73 -25.21 28.97
N GLU A 183 7.81 -25.17 30.29
CA GLU A 183 8.08 -24.07 31.24
C GLU A 183 9.31 -23.16 30.95
N ASP A 184 9.87 -23.21 29.75
CA ASP A 184 11.19 -22.70 29.37
C ASP A 184 11.13 -21.42 28.52
N ILE A 185 9.94 -20.99 28.07
CA ILE A 185 9.73 -19.59 27.68
C ILE A 185 9.59 -18.83 29.00
N SER A 186 10.71 -18.29 29.50
CA SER A 186 11.01 -17.88 30.90
C SER A 186 10.06 -16.90 31.64
N GLY A 187 8.74 -17.08 31.57
CA GLY A 187 7.73 -16.33 32.30
C GLY A 187 6.40 -16.27 31.56
N ALA A 188 5.28 -16.37 32.30
CA ALA A 188 3.92 -16.21 31.77
C ALA A 188 3.70 -14.91 30.96
N THR A 189 4.55 -13.90 31.19
CA THR A 189 4.66 -12.67 30.41
C THR A 189 4.91 -13.01 28.94
N GLY A 190 6.04 -13.64 28.59
CA GLY A 190 6.44 -13.92 27.20
C GLY A 190 5.37 -14.60 26.33
N LYS A 191 4.57 -15.51 26.93
CA LYS A 191 3.44 -16.17 26.25
C LYS A 191 2.33 -15.18 25.89
N LYS A 192 2.04 -14.20 26.75
CA LYS A 192 1.06 -13.13 26.49
C LYS A 192 1.53 -12.21 25.38
N GLU A 193 2.80 -11.77 25.36
CA GLU A 193 3.26 -10.91 24.26
C GLU A 193 3.24 -11.63 22.90
N LEU A 194 3.58 -12.92 22.87
CA LEU A 194 3.45 -13.74 21.65
C LEU A 194 2.00 -13.87 21.19
N GLN A 195 1.04 -14.01 22.13
CA GLN A 195 -0.39 -14.02 21.82
C GLN A 195 -0.88 -12.66 21.28
N LEU A 196 -0.38 -11.55 21.83
CA LEU A 196 -0.70 -10.21 21.35
C LEU A 196 -0.22 -10.00 19.91
N LEU A 197 1.03 -10.40 19.61
CA LEU A 197 1.55 -10.36 18.24
C LEU A 197 0.73 -11.27 17.31
N ARG A 198 0.37 -12.47 17.76
CA ARG A 198 -0.48 -13.39 17.00
C ARG A 198 -1.84 -12.76 16.68
N SER A 199 -2.49 -12.12 17.66
CA SER A 199 -3.76 -11.41 17.45
C SER A 199 -3.63 -10.30 16.40
N THR A 200 -2.55 -9.52 16.42
CA THR A 200 -2.33 -8.48 15.40
C THR A 200 -2.11 -9.07 14.00
N MET A 201 -1.43 -10.23 13.91
CA MET A 201 -1.30 -10.96 12.65
C MET A 201 -2.65 -11.53 12.16
N ASP A 202 -3.50 -11.94 13.09
CA ASP A 202 -4.85 -12.42 12.82
C ASP A 202 -5.74 -11.33 12.23
N ASP A 203 -5.69 -10.12 12.80
CA ASP A 203 -6.40 -8.95 12.28
C ASP A 203 -5.96 -8.62 10.84
N LEU A 204 -4.65 -8.67 10.58
CA LEU A 204 -4.13 -8.43 9.24
C LEU A 204 -4.58 -9.52 8.25
N LEU A 205 -4.53 -10.79 8.66
CA LEU A 205 -4.99 -11.92 7.85
C LEU A 205 -6.47 -11.81 7.50
N MET A 206 -7.31 -11.47 8.47
CA MET A 206 -8.74 -11.25 8.25
C MET A 206 -8.98 -10.05 7.33
N HIS A 207 -8.29 -8.93 7.56
CA HIS A 207 -8.39 -7.77 6.69
C HIS A 207 -8.02 -8.09 5.23
N MET A 208 -6.95 -8.86 5.00
CA MET A 208 -6.55 -9.30 3.67
C MET A 208 -7.57 -10.27 3.07
N LYS A 209 -8.07 -11.23 3.85
CA LYS A 209 -9.09 -12.16 3.38
C LYS A 209 -10.36 -11.43 2.94
N GLU A 210 -10.88 -10.52 3.74
CA GLU A 210 -12.14 -9.82 3.45
C GLU A 210 -12.02 -8.90 2.24
N ASN A 211 -10.95 -8.12 2.15
CA ASN A 211 -10.82 -7.07 1.13
C ASN A 211 -10.08 -7.52 -0.14
N PHE A 212 -9.34 -8.63 -0.08
CA PHE A 212 -8.50 -9.13 -1.17
C PHE A 212 -8.75 -10.60 -1.51
N SER A 213 -9.87 -11.18 -1.07
CA SER A 213 -10.29 -12.55 -1.42
C SER A 213 -10.28 -12.82 -2.93
N ASN A 214 -10.66 -11.85 -3.75
CA ASN A 214 -10.68 -11.99 -5.22
C ASN A 214 -9.28 -12.11 -5.83
N SER A 215 -8.26 -11.55 -5.18
CA SER A 215 -6.85 -11.67 -5.61
C SER A 215 -6.13 -12.87 -4.98
N LEU A 216 -6.77 -13.56 -4.03
CA LEU A 216 -6.21 -14.74 -3.40
C LEU A 216 -6.66 -16.01 -4.16
N PRO A 217 -5.73 -16.77 -4.76
CA PRO A 217 -6.09 -18.04 -5.39
C PRO A 217 -6.64 -18.98 -4.31
N LYS A 218 -7.87 -19.47 -4.50
CA LYS A 218 -8.52 -20.40 -3.57
C LYS A 218 -7.76 -21.73 -3.59
N PRO A 219 -7.13 -22.15 -2.49
CA PRO A 219 -6.46 -23.44 -2.44
C PRO A 219 -7.49 -24.58 -2.37
N GLU A 220 -7.10 -25.75 -2.86
CA GLU A 220 -7.94 -26.96 -2.81
C GLU A 220 -8.32 -27.28 -1.35
N GLY A 221 -9.62 -27.52 -1.11
CA GLY A 221 -10.15 -27.80 0.23
C GLY A 221 -10.19 -26.59 1.18
N TYR A 222 -10.20 -25.36 0.66
CA TYR A 222 -10.45 -24.15 1.45
C TYR A 222 -11.92 -24.06 1.86
N THR A 223 -12.18 -24.16 3.16
CA THR A 223 -13.48 -23.84 3.76
C THR A 223 -13.44 -22.42 4.32
N ASP A 224 -14.40 -21.60 3.91
CA ASP A 224 -14.54 -20.24 4.44
C ASP A 224 -14.92 -20.28 5.93
N PHE A 225 -14.20 -19.52 6.77
CA PHE A 225 -14.44 -19.42 8.20
C PHE A 225 -14.67 -17.96 8.61
N LYS A 226 -15.66 -17.68 9.47
CA LYS A 226 -15.96 -16.30 9.90
C LYS A 226 -14.91 -15.71 10.84
N ASN A 227 -14.27 -16.53 11.67
CA ASN A 227 -13.29 -16.09 12.64
C ASN A 227 -12.03 -16.95 12.57
N ILE A 228 -10.87 -16.30 12.44
CA ILE A 228 -9.58 -17.00 12.36
C ILE A 228 -9.18 -17.65 13.69
N ASN A 229 -9.75 -17.19 14.81
CA ASN A 229 -9.54 -17.78 16.13
C ASN A 229 -10.22 -19.15 16.29
N GLU A 230 -11.27 -19.41 15.50
CA GLU A 230 -11.97 -20.69 15.45
C GLU A 230 -11.40 -21.62 14.36
N ALA A 231 -10.49 -21.10 13.52
CA ALA A 231 -9.92 -21.86 12.44
C ALA A 231 -8.90 -22.89 12.96
N THR A 232 -9.01 -24.11 12.44
CA THR A 232 -7.98 -25.12 12.63
C THR A 232 -6.65 -24.65 12.04
N LEU A 233 -5.54 -25.16 12.58
CA LEU A 233 -4.20 -24.85 12.09
C LEU A 233 -4.03 -25.17 10.60
N ASP A 234 -4.72 -26.20 10.10
CA ASP A 234 -4.79 -26.53 8.67
C ASP A 234 -5.49 -25.44 7.84
N GLN A 235 -6.64 -24.94 8.30
CA GLN A 235 -7.36 -23.84 7.65
C GLN A 235 -6.53 -22.55 7.60
N ARG A 236 -5.80 -22.24 8.69
CA ARG A 236 -4.88 -21.09 8.71
C ARG A 236 -3.75 -21.26 7.68
N ARG A 237 -3.10 -22.42 7.63
CA ARG A 237 -2.05 -22.72 6.66
C ARG A 237 -2.54 -22.62 5.22
N LYS A 238 -3.77 -23.05 4.94
CA LYS A 238 -4.40 -22.87 3.63
C LYS A 238 -4.55 -21.39 3.26
N LEU A 239 -4.97 -20.53 4.19
CA LEU A 239 -5.04 -19.09 3.94
C LEU A 239 -3.66 -18.48 3.67
N LEU A 240 -2.65 -18.85 4.48
CA LEU A 240 -1.27 -18.41 4.28
C LEU A 240 -0.70 -18.88 2.93
N LEU A 241 -1.03 -20.11 2.52
CA LEU A 241 -0.67 -20.67 1.20
C LEU A 241 -1.32 -19.86 0.07
N ALA A 242 -2.59 -19.47 0.21
CA ALA A 242 -3.27 -18.61 -0.76
C ALA A 242 -2.53 -17.28 -0.95
N MET A 243 -2.07 -16.66 0.13
CA MET A 243 -1.26 -15.43 0.08
C MET A 243 0.08 -15.62 -0.61
N LEU A 244 0.77 -16.74 -0.36
CA LEU A 244 2.04 -17.02 -1.04
C LEU A 244 1.83 -17.18 -2.53
N LYS A 245 0.78 -17.93 -2.92
CA LYS A 245 0.45 -18.15 -4.33
C LYS A 245 0.05 -16.87 -5.06
N SER A 246 -0.61 -15.90 -4.42
CA SER A 246 -0.93 -14.61 -5.06
C SER A 246 0.33 -13.82 -5.44
N GLU A 247 1.43 -14.01 -4.70
CA GLU A 247 2.74 -13.43 -5.00
C GLU A 247 3.69 -14.38 -5.76
N LYS A 248 3.17 -15.50 -6.31
CA LYS A 248 3.93 -16.55 -7.04
C LYS A 248 4.97 -17.31 -6.21
N PHE A 249 4.79 -17.38 -4.90
CA PHE A 249 5.64 -18.18 -4.00
C PHE A 249 4.94 -19.49 -3.58
N SER A 250 5.76 -20.49 -3.23
CA SER A 250 5.34 -21.84 -2.78
C SER A 250 5.91 -22.17 -1.39
N TRP A 251 5.48 -23.30 -0.78
CA TRP A 251 6.01 -23.74 0.51
C TRP A 251 7.49 -24.12 0.50
N GLU A 252 8.05 -24.41 -0.68
CA GLU A 252 9.46 -24.79 -0.84
C GLU A 252 10.42 -23.67 -0.40
N TYR A 253 9.96 -22.42 -0.38
CA TYR A 253 10.73 -21.28 0.11
C TYR A 253 10.78 -21.17 1.65
N MET A 254 10.15 -22.11 2.38
CA MET A 254 10.14 -22.16 3.85
C MET A 254 10.99 -23.29 4.45
N THR A 255 11.44 -24.26 3.64
CA THR A 255 12.38 -25.33 4.01
C THR A 255 13.84 -24.89 3.96
#